data_AF-A0A8J7LJV7-F1
#
_entry.id   AF-A0A8J7LJV7-F1
#
_cell.length_a   1.000
_cell.length_b   1.000
_cell.length_c   1.000
_cell.angle_alpha   90.00
_cell.angle_beta   90.00
_cell.angle_gamma   90.00
#
_symmetry.space_group_name_H-M   'P 1'
#
loop_
_entity.id
_entity.type
_entity.pdbx_description
1 polymer ?
#
loop_
_entity_poly.entity_id
_entity_poly.type
_entity_poly.pdbx_seq_one_letter_code
_entity_poly.pdbx_strand_id
1 'polypeptide(L)'
;MTELIGEYSAFESVKSMAPARRSWCEEFLHDHHKKAAFLSLPNRLFQEAQDAMKAYETGSCHQKRAAIALGLAACASAIWTSLPLRISTLLNLSYGGPEADVQIHGARRGLLLTTPPDIVKNGYSHRYITLTPKQGGDPRKIVEWFVQTVRPHLLERHITPHQRRDDLLFGGVSYARLSSIWRQVTLEAGVPMTPHQVRHALATLMANQKEVDYSIIAALLGDTEATVRKNYVFVDQARLHTEGQKMLAQIQGHLLMKGAA
;
A
#
# COMPACT_ATOMS: atom_id res chain seq x y z
N MET A 1 5.15 -17.34 -45.24
CA MET A 1 5.21 -16.09 -44.44
C MET A 1 4.35 -16.31 -43.22
N THR A 2 4.87 -17.07 -42.27
CA THR A 2 4.08 -17.64 -41.17
C THR A 2 4.87 -17.45 -39.88
N GLU A 3 5.21 -16.20 -39.57
CA GLU A 3 5.90 -15.81 -38.35
C GLU A 3 5.70 -14.30 -38.20
N LEU A 4 4.67 -13.91 -37.44
CA LEU A 4 4.48 -12.59 -36.82
C LEU A 4 3.11 -12.53 -36.14
N ILE A 5 2.89 -13.43 -35.18
CA ILE A 5 1.93 -13.18 -34.09
C ILE A 5 2.74 -13.39 -32.82
N GLY A 6 3.66 -12.44 -32.57
CA GLY A 6 4.29 -12.30 -31.28
C GLY A 6 3.22 -11.97 -30.26
N GLU A 7 3.10 -12.85 -29.27
CA GLU A 7 2.36 -12.75 -28.01
C GLU A 7 1.91 -11.34 -27.62
N TYR A 8 0.72 -10.91 -28.07
CA TYR A 8 -0.02 -9.84 -27.40
C TYR A 8 -0.66 -10.43 -26.14
N SER A 9 0.14 -10.58 -25.08
CA SER A 9 -0.30 -11.02 -23.74
C SER A 9 -1.34 -10.08 -23.09
N ALA A 10 -1.67 -8.96 -23.74
CA ALA A 10 -2.70 -8.03 -23.31
C ALA A 10 -4.14 -8.59 -23.42
N PHE A 11 -4.36 -9.68 -24.15
CA PHE A 11 -5.70 -10.19 -24.46
C PHE A 11 -5.98 -11.66 -24.09
N GLU A 12 -5.05 -12.39 -23.46
CA GLU A 12 -5.34 -13.76 -23.06
C GLU A 12 -6.32 -13.84 -21.88
N SER A 13 -7.41 -14.57 -22.11
CA SER A 13 -8.52 -14.86 -21.19
C SER A 13 -8.11 -15.84 -20.08
N VAL A 14 -7.17 -15.47 -19.23
CA VAL A 14 -6.67 -16.30 -18.13
C VAL A 14 -7.35 -15.90 -16.83
N LYS A 15 -8.14 -16.82 -16.20
CA LYS A 15 -8.82 -16.69 -14.88
C LYS A 15 -8.67 -15.29 -14.26
N SER A 16 -9.56 -14.39 -14.67
CA SER A 16 -9.49 -12.95 -14.38
C SER A 16 -9.73 -12.65 -12.90
N MET A 17 -9.28 -11.48 -12.46
CA MET A 17 -9.65 -10.90 -11.17
C MET A 17 -11.15 -11.09 -10.90
N ALA A 18 -11.50 -11.61 -9.71
CA ALA A 18 -12.89 -11.88 -9.37
C ALA A 18 -13.78 -10.63 -9.58
N PRO A 19 -15.02 -10.76 -10.08
CA PRO A 19 -15.84 -9.61 -10.49
C PRO A 19 -15.98 -8.52 -9.42
N ALA A 20 -16.23 -8.89 -8.17
CA ALA A 20 -16.33 -7.95 -7.05
C ALA A 20 -15.02 -7.17 -6.81
N ARG A 21 -13.85 -7.81 -6.96
CA ARG A 21 -12.56 -7.13 -6.84
C ARG A 21 -12.32 -6.17 -7.99
N ARG A 22 -12.68 -6.58 -9.21
CA ARG A 22 -12.58 -5.73 -10.40
C ARG A 22 -13.43 -4.46 -10.25
N SER A 23 -14.71 -4.64 -9.90
CA SER A 23 -15.65 -3.54 -9.70
C SER A 23 -15.18 -2.56 -8.62
N TRP A 24 -14.63 -3.07 -7.50
CA TRP A 24 -14.06 -2.21 -6.47
C TRP A 24 -12.83 -1.42 -6.98
N CYS A 25 -11.94 -2.04 -7.76
CA CYS A 25 -10.76 -1.36 -8.31
C CYS A 25 -11.14 -0.28 -9.33
N GLU A 26 -12.16 -0.55 -10.15
CA GLU A 26 -12.73 0.40 -11.10
C GLU A 26 -13.33 1.60 -10.38
N GLU A 27 -14.23 1.36 -9.41
CA GLU A 27 -14.82 2.41 -8.58
C GLU A 27 -13.75 3.25 -7.87
N PHE A 28 -12.73 2.60 -7.29
CA PHE A 28 -11.62 3.29 -6.65
C PHE A 28 -10.78 4.13 -7.63
N LEU A 29 -10.53 3.62 -8.85
CA LEU A 29 -9.73 4.33 -9.85
C LEU A 29 -10.44 5.62 -10.32
N HIS A 30 -11.75 5.57 -10.48
CA HIS A 30 -12.55 6.70 -10.99
C HIS A 30 -12.97 7.69 -9.91
N ASP A 31 -13.00 7.29 -8.63
CA ASP A 31 -13.34 8.18 -7.52
C ASP A 31 -12.13 8.95 -6.98
N HIS A 32 -12.06 10.25 -7.28
CA HIS A 32 -10.99 11.13 -6.78
C HIS A 32 -10.99 11.28 -5.26
N HIS A 33 -12.16 11.30 -4.61
CA HIS A 33 -12.26 11.43 -3.16
C HIS A 33 -11.70 10.20 -2.46
N LYS A 34 -11.99 8.99 -2.96
CA LYS A 34 -11.42 7.74 -2.42
C LYS A 34 -9.91 7.67 -2.58
N LYS A 35 -9.38 8.08 -3.74
CA LYS A 35 -7.93 8.14 -3.96
C LYS A 35 -7.26 9.12 -3.01
N ALA A 36 -7.79 10.33 -2.89
CA ALA A 36 -7.26 11.36 -1.99
C ALA A 36 -7.35 10.91 -0.52
N ALA A 37 -8.48 10.33 -0.10
CA ALA A 37 -8.66 9.80 1.24
C ALA A 37 -7.66 8.69 1.57
N PHE A 38 -7.46 7.71 0.67
CA PHE A 38 -6.50 6.64 0.86
C PHE A 38 -5.04 7.13 0.92
N LEU A 39 -4.65 8.01 -0.01
CA LEU A 39 -3.26 8.48 -0.10
C LEU A 39 -2.88 9.45 1.03
N SER A 40 -3.85 10.18 1.59
CA SER A 40 -3.66 11.08 2.75
C SER A 40 -3.89 10.40 4.10
N LEU A 41 -4.40 9.17 4.10
CA LEU A 41 -4.75 8.41 5.30
C LEU A 41 -3.62 8.34 6.34
N PRO A 42 -2.33 8.15 5.96
CA PRO A 42 -1.25 8.10 6.95
C PRO A 42 -1.14 9.37 7.79
N ASN A 43 -1.13 10.54 7.16
CA ASN A 43 -1.01 11.80 7.88
C ASN A 43 -2.27 12.11 8.69
N ARG A 44 -3.47 11.81 8.17
CA ARG A 44 -4.72 11.99 8.91
C ARG A 44 -4.73 11.15 10.18
N LEU A 45 -4.48 9.84 10.06
CA LEU A 45 -4.44 8.93 11.21
C LEU A 45 -3.33 9.31 12.19
N PHE A 46 -2.18 9.78 11.68
CA PHE A 46 -1.10 10.25 12.53
C PHE A 46 -1.51 11.44 13.41
N GLN A 47 -2.17 12.45 12.83
CA GLN A 47 -2.68 13.60 13.58
C GLN A 47 -3.73 13.17 14.63
N GLU A 48 -4.71 12.36 14.22
CA GLU A 48 -5.74 11.84 15.14
C GLU A 48 -5.13 11.02 16.28
N ALA A 49 -4.12 10.18 15.97
CA ALA A 49 -3.41 9.39 16.97
C ALA A 49 -2.60 10.26 17.93
N GLN A 50 -1.92 11.30 17.43
CA GLN A 50 -1.19 12.25 18.27
C GLN A 50 -2.12 12.97 19.24
N ASP A 51 -3.28 13.43 18.77
CA ASP A 51 -4.28 14.08 19.61
C ASP A 51 -4.85 13.12 20.66
N ALA A 52 -5.18 11.90 20.27
CA ALA A 52 -5.67 10.88 21.21
C ALA A 52 -4.61 10.50 22.27
N MET A 53 -3.33 10.48 21.89
CA MET A 53 -2.24 10.14 22.81
C MET A 53 -1.97 11.24 23.86
N LYS A 54 -2.33 12.51 23.62
CA LYS A 54 -2.18 13.60 24.61
C LYS A 54 -2.96 13.33 25.90
N ALA A 55 -4.14 12.71 25.77
CA ALA A 55 -5.00 12.36 26.91
C ALA A 55 -4.85 10.89 27.34
N TYR A 56 -3.81 10.18 26.88
CA TYR A 56 -3.72 8.74 27.05
C TYR A 56 -3.72 8.33 28.53
N GLU A 57 -2.88 8.92 29.38
CA GLU A 57 -2.75 8.48 30.77
C GLU A 57 -4.01 8.73 31.61
N THR A 58 -4.67 9.87 31.38
CA THR A 58 -5.89 10.29 32.10
C THR A 58 -7.19 9.75 31.47
N GLY A 59 -7.11 9.21 30.26
CA GLY A 59 -8.26 8.70 29.52
C GLY A 59 -8.83 7.40 30.11
N SER A 60 -10.11 7.18 29.81
CA SER A 60 -10.81 5.93 30.06
C SER A 60 -10.15 4.74 29.33
N CYS A 61 -10.46 3.52 29.75
CA CYS A 61 -10.00 2.31 29.05
C CYS A 61 -10.36 2.31 27.55
N HIS A 62 -11.55 2.82 27.20
CA HIS A 62 -11.98 2.94 25.81
C HIS A 62 -11.11 3.93 25.03
N GLN A 63 -10.86 5.12 25.57
CA GLN A 63 -10.00 6.14 24.95
C GLN A 63 -8.56 5.63 24.78
N LYS A 64 -8.02 4.94 25.79
CA LYS A 64 -6.69 4.30 25.71
C LYS A 64 -6.64 3.28 24.56
N ARG A 65 -7.64 2.42 24.42
CA ARG A 65 -7.71 1.44 23.32
C ARG A 65 -7.85 2.11 21.96
N ALA A 66 -8.64 3.18 21.85
CA ALA A 66 -8.80 3.95 20.63
C ALA A 66 -7.49 4.63 20.20
N ALA A 67 -6.78 5.26 21.14
CA ALA A 67 -5.48 5.89 20.88
C ALA A 67 -4.44 4.90 20.35
N ILE A 68 -4.37 3.69 20.95
CA ILE A 68 -3.50 2.62 20.45
C ILE A 68 -3.95 2.14 19.06
N ALA A 69 -5.25 1.99 18.83
CA ALA A 69 -5.76 1.58 17.52
C ALA A 69 -5.41 2.59 16.42
N LEU A 70 -5.56 3.89 16.68
CA LEU A 70 -5.15 4.96 15.78
C LEU A 70 -3.64 4.93 15.52
N GLY A 71 -2.83 4.76 16.57
CA GLY A 71 -1.37 4.65 16.42
C GLY A 71 -0.94 3.44 15.57
N LEU A 72 -1.55 2.28 15.79
CA LEU A 72 -1.35 1.08 14.96
C LEU A 72 -1.72 1.35 13.50
N ALA A 73 -2.87 1.98 13.27
CA ALA A 73 -3.37 2.29 11.94
C ALA A 73 -2.50 3.33 11.21
N ALA A 74 -2.02 4.36 11.91
CA ALA A 74 -1.10 5.38 11.39
C ALA A 74 0.22 4.74 10.95
N CYS A 75 0.82 3.91 11.81
CA CYS A 75 2.05 3.18 11.48
C CYS A 75 1.86 2.23 10.29
N ALA A 76 0.77 1.45 10.28
CA ALA A 76 0.48 0.51 9.22
C ALA A 76 0.19 1.21 7.87
N SER A 77 -0.62 2.27 7.87
CA SER A 77 -0.93 3.06 6.68
C SER A 77 0.31 3.73 6.09
N ALA A 78 1.21 4.29 6.92
CA ALA A 78 2.45 4.91 6.48
C ALA A 78 3.34 3.94 5.69
N ILE A 79 3.43 2.68 6.13
CA ILE A 79 4.14 1.63 5.43
C ILE A 79 3.35 1.18 4.19
N TRP A 80 2.08 0.78 4.35
CA TRP A 80 1.28 0.19 3.27
C TRP A 80 1.06 1.08 2.07
N THR A 81 0.93 2.40 2.27
CA THR A 81 0.78 3.37 1.17
C THR A 81 2.11 3.67 0.47
N SER A 82 3.24 3.14 0.96
CA SER A 82 4.57 3.25 0.33
C SER A 82 5.05 1.90 -0.21
N LEU A 83 4.74 0.83 0.52
CA LEU A 83 5.15 -0.55 0.27
C LEU A 83 4.00 -1.47 0.73
N PRO A 84 3.14 -1.96 -0.18
CA PRO A 84 1.91 -2.65 0.18
C PRO A 84 2.17 -4.11 0.57
N LEU A 85 2.86 -4.31 1.69
CA LEU A 85 3.17 -5.62 2.24
C LEU A 85 1.90 -6.44 2.52
N ARG A 86 2.00 -7.76 2.43
CA ARG A 86 0.97 -8.63 3.01
C ARG A 86 0.90 -8.34 4.51
N ILE A 87 -0.30 -8.32 5.09
CA ILE A 87 -0.48 -8.03 6.52
C ILE A 87 0.33 -8.99 7.42
N SER A 88 0.47 -10.26 7.05
CA SER A 88 1.33 -11.21 7.75
C SER A 88 2.79 -10.79 7.75
N THR A 89 3.29 -10.30 6.60
CA THR A 89 4.65 -9.77 6.47
C THR A 89 4.82 -8.50 7.30
N LEU A 90 3.85 -7.57 7.25
CA LEU A 90 3.88 -6.35 8.05
C LEU A 90 3.96 -6.64 9.55
N LEU A 91 3.17 -7.59 10.05
CA LEU A 91 3.14 -7.97 11.47
C LEU A 91 4.42 -8.68 11.93
N ASN A 92 5.16 -9.30 11.02
CA ASN A 92 6.39 -10.02 11.31
C ASN A 92 7.67 -9.20 11.07
N LEU A 93 7.56 -7.91 10.71
CA LEU A 93 8.74 -7.05 10.61
C LEU A 93 9.39 -6.90 11.99
N SER A 94 10.66 -7.28 12.09
CA SER A 94 11.46 -7.11 13.29
C SER A 94 11.84 -5.64 13.54
N TYR A 95 12.07 -5.28 14.81
CA TYR A 95 12.43 -3.94 15.25
C TYR A 95 13.36 -3.97 16.49
N GLY A 96 14.22 -2.96 16.62
CA GLY A 96 15.01 -2.68 17.83
C GLY A 96 16.45 -3.22 17.81
N GLY A 97 16.78 -4.11 16.87
CA GLY A 97 18.14 -4.64 16.66
C GLY A 97 18.88 -3.97 15.48
N PRO A 98 20.22 -4.11 15.40
CA PRO A 98 21.01 -3.57 14.29
C PRO A 98 20.66 -4.18 12.93
N GLU A 99 20.24 -5.45 12.92
CA GLU A 99 19.80 -6.19 11.73
C GLU A 99 18.28 -6.29 11.63
N ALA A 100 17.54 -5.44 12.35
CA ALA A 100 16.09 -5.45 12.29
C ALA A 100 15.58 -5.05 10.91
N ASP A 101 14.42 -5.58 10.54
CA ASP A 101 13.75 -5.30 9.27
C ASP A 101 13.35 -3.84 9.16
N VAL A 102 13.03 -3.20 10.28
CA VAL A 102 12.65 -1.80 10.37
C VAL A 102 13.78 -1.00 10.99
N GLN A 103 14.43 -0.16 10.18
CA GLN A 103 15.48 0.73 10.64
C GLN A 103 15.10 2.19 10.41
N ILE A 104 15.15 2.96 11.49
CA ILE A 104 14.83 4.39 11.48
C ILE A 104 16.15 5.15 11.51
N HIS A 105 16.47 5.84 10.42
CA HIS A 105 17.68 6.65 10.32
C HIS A 105 17.33 8.13 10.32
N GLY A 106 18.35 8.99 10.40
CA GLY A 106 18.18 10.44 10.23
C GLY A 106 17.62 10.82 8.85
N ALA A 107 17.29 12.10 8.67
CA ALA A 107 16.61 12.62 7.48
C ALA A 107 17.24 12.20 6.13
N ARG A 108 18.56 12.00 6.08
CA ARG A 108 19.29 11.60 4.87
C ARG A 108 19.02 10.14 4.43
N ARG A 109 18.77 9.23 5.37
CA ARG A 109 18.60 7.79 5.09
C ARG A 109 17.15 7.31 5.24
N GLY A 110 16.31 8.08 5.93
CA GLY A 110 14.88 7.83 5.95
C GLY A 110 14.47 6.64 6.81
N LEU A 111 13.32 6.06 6.48
CA LEU A 111 12.86 4.78 7.00
C LEU A 111 13.27 3.69 6.04
N LEU A 112 14.03 2.72 6.53
CA LEU A 112 14.50 1.59 5.75
C LEU A 112 13.75 0.33 6.17
N LEU A 113 13.26 -0.39 5.17
CA LEU A 113 12.59 -1.68 5.33
C LEU A 113 13.35 -2.78 4.61
N THR A 114 13.50 -3.92 5.28
CA THR A 114 13.92 -5.19 4.70
C THR A 114 12.77 -6.18 4.78
N THR A 115 12.50 -6.87 3.69
CA THR A 115 11.58 -8.02 3.66
C THR A 115 12.40 -9.26 3.37
N PRO A 116 12.83 -10.00 4.40
CA PRO A 116 13.62 -11.19 4.21
C PRO A 116 12.73 -12.31 3.62
N PRO A 117 13.32 -13.25 2.87
CA PRO A 117 12.58 -14.21 2.06
C PRO A 117 11.71 -15.16 2.90
N ASP A 118 12.09 -15.39 4.16
CA ASP A 118 11.43 -16.26 5.13
C ASP A 118 10.07 -15.72 5.61
N ILE A 119 9.87 -14.40 5.60
CA ILE A 119 8.59 -13.78 5.98
C ILE A 119 7.71 -13.40 4.78
N VAL A 120 8.17 -13.71 3.55
CA VAL A 120 7.46 -13.42 2.29
C VAL A 120 7.04 -14.73 1.62
N LYS A 121 5.73 -14.89 1.39
CA LYS A 121 5.10 -16.11 0.85
C LYS A 121 5.75 -16.73 -0.41
N ASN A 122 6.48 -15.95 -1.21
CA ASN A 122 7.07 -16.39 -2.48
C ASN A 122 8.61 -16.43 -2.44
N GLY A 123 9.25 -16.34 -1.26
CA GLY A 123 10.71 -16.28 -1.13
C GLY A 123 11.33 -14.99 -1.72
N TYR A 124 10.49 -14.02 -2.08
CA TYR A 124 10.91 -12.77 -2.68
C TYR A 124 11.52 -11.87 -1.61
N SER A 125 12.83 -11.63 -1.70
CA SER A 125 13.56 -10.80 -0.74
C SER A 125 13.93 -9.46 -1.35
N HIS A 126 13.69 -8.40 -0.59
CA HIS A 126 14.27 -7.10 -0.83
C HIS A 126 14.88 -6.59 0.45
N ARG A 127 16.13 -6.16 0.35
CA ARG A 127 16.83 -5.52 1.45
C ARG A 127 16.91 -4.03 1.16
N TYR A 128 16.86 -3.23 2.23
CA TYR A 128 17.19 -1.81 2.15
C TYR A 128 16.24 -0.96 1.28
N ILE A 129 14.94 -1.22 1.34
CA ILE A 129 13.92 -0.37 0.71
C ILE A 129 13.77 0.91 1.53
N THR A 130 14.17 2.05 0.99
CA THR A 130 13.93 3.35 1.61
C THR A 130 12.52 3.85 1.28
N LEU A 131 11.71 4.08 2.32
CA LEU A 131 10.43 4.75 2.17
C LEU A 131 10.63 6.27 2.20
N THR A 132 10.25 6.93 1.10
CA THR A 132 10.45 8.37 0.90
C THR A 132 9.31 9.20 1.50
N PRO A 133 9.58 10.43 1.94
CA PRO A 133 8.54 11.37 2.33
C PRO A 133 7.59 11.67 1.17
N LYS A 134 6.31 11.82 1.49
CA LYS A 134 5.25 12.13 0.53
C LYS A 134 4.23 13.09 1.16
N GLN A 135 3.45 13.76 0.32
CA GLN A 135 2.42 14.71 0.79
C GLN A 135 1.39 14.05 1.73
N GLY A 136 1.10 12.76 1.51
CA GLY A 136 0.21 11.97 2.35
C GLY A 136 0.75 11.57 3.73
N GLY A 137 1.97 12.00 4.07
CA GLY A 137 2.62 11.74 5.36
C GLY A 137 4.03 11.17 5.18
N ASP A 138 4.97 11.64 6.01
CA ASP A 138 6.35 11.13 6.05
C ASP A 138 6.40 9.80 6.81
N PRO A 139 6.66 8.66 6.14
CA PRO A 139 6.64 7.36 6.81
C PRO A 139 7.66 7.26 7.94
N ARG A 140 8.80 7.92 7.81
CA ARG A 140 9.85 7.93 8.85
C ARG A 140 9.35 8.58 10.13
N LYS A 141 8.77 9.78 10.02
CA LYS A 141 8.24 10.50 11.20
C LYS A 141 7.13 9.74 11.90
N ILE A 142 6.22 9.14 11.12
CA ILE A 142 5.07 8.41 11.68
C ILE A 142 5.55 7.14 12.41
N VAL A 143 6.45 6.37 11.80
CA VAL A 143 6.98 5.14 12.42
C VAL A 143 7.87 5.47 13.62
N GLU A 144 8.71 6.51 13.54
CA GLU A 144 9.53 7.01 14.65
C GLU A 144 8.67 7.41 15.85
N TRP A 145 7.62 8.20 15.61
CA TRP A 145 6.68 8.57 16.66
C TRP A 145 5.96 7.34 17.23
N PHE A 146 5.52 6.41 16.38
CA PHE A 146 4.86 5.18 16.84
C PHE A 146 5.75 4.39 17.80
N VAL A 147 7.01 4.15 17.44
CA VAL A 147 7.93 3.35 18.28
C VAL A 147 8.33 4.05 19.57
N GLN A 148 8.38 5.39 19.58
CA GLN A 148 8.73 6.19 20.75
C GLN A 148 7.54 6.43 21.70
N THR A 149 6.33 6.60 21.16
CA THR A 149 5.17 7.07 21.93
C THR A 149 4.11 5.98 22.11
N VAL A 150 3.75 5.24 21.07
CA VAL A 150 2.62 4.29 21.12
C VAL A 150 3.07 2.90 21.54
N ARG A 151 4.18 2.42 20.95
CA ARG A 151 4.68 1.06 21.13
C ARG A 151 5.00 0.70 22.60
N PRO A 152 5.58 1.58 23.43
CA PRO A 152 5.80 1.26 24.85
C PRO A 152 4.50 0.90 25.57
N HIS A 153 3.46 1.72 25.40
CA HIS A 153 2.15 1.46 25.98
C HIS A 153 1.46 0.24 25.38
N LEU A 154 1.62 0.01 24.07
CA LEU A 154 1.11 -1.18 23.38
C LEU A 154 1.63 -2.45 24.04
N LEU A 155 2.95 -2.57 24.22
CA LEU A 155 3.61 -3.73 24.81
C LEU A 155 3.23 -3.90 26.28
N GLU A 156 3.26 -2.83 27.05
CA GLU A 156 3.01 -2.85 28.49
C GLU A 156 1.56 -3.23 28.81
N ARG A 157 0.58 -2.62 28.14
CA ARG A 157 -0.83 -2.61 28.59
C ARG A 157 -1.84 -3.19 27.60
N HIS A 158 -1.47 -3.38 26.33
CA HIS A 158 -2.43 -3.74 25.27
C HIS A 158 -2.12 -5.05 24.56
N ILE A 159 -1.04 -5.73 24.90
CA ILE A 159 -0.72 -7.08 24.45
C ILE A 159 -0.62 -7.97 25.67
N THR A 160 -1.28 -9.14 25.63
CA THR A 160 -1.18 -10.11 26.71
C THR A 160 0.26 -10.63 26.82
N PRO A 161 0.80 -10.86 28.03
CA PRO A 161 2.22 -11.19 28.20
C PRO A 161 2.71 -12.35 27.34
N HIS A 162 1.90 -13.40 27.13
CA HIS A 162 2.25 -14.58 26.34
C HIS A 162 2.20 -14.35 24.82
N GLN A 163 1.58 -13.27 24.34
CA GLN A 163 1.55 -12.88 22.93
C GLN A 163 2.58 -11.78 22.62
N ARG A 164 3.21 -11.22 23.65
CA ARG A 164 4.15 -10.10 23.50
C ARG A 164 5.39 -10.55 22.73
N ARG A 165 5.75 -9.74 21.74
CA ARG A 165 6.92 -9.95 20.88
C ARG A 165 7.72 -8.66 20.78
N ASP A 166 8.64 -8.49 21.73
CA ASP A 166 9.46 -7.26 21.85
C ASP A 166 10.41 -7.06 20.68
N ASP A 167 10.67 -8.11 19.91
CA ASP A 167 11.46 -8.13 18.69
C ASP A 167 10.68 -7.70 17.44
N LEU A 168 9.35 -7.57 17.51
CA LEU A 168 8.51 -7.17 16.37
C LEU A 168 8.07 -5.71 16.45
N LEU A 169 7.97 -5.03 15.31
CA LEU A 169 7.52 -3.63 15.23
C LEU A 169 6.16 -3.45 15.93
N PHE A 170 5.22 -4.33 15.62
CA PHE A 170 3.86 -4.31 16.17
C PHE A 170 3.69 -5.12 17.46
N GLY A 171 4.77 -5.56 18.10
CA GLY A 171 4.74 -6.05 19.47
C GLY A 171 3.92 -7.32 19.74
N GLY A 172 3.55 -8.08 18.71
CA GLY A 172 2.69 -9.26 18.82
C GLY A 172 1.20 -9.01 18.55
N VAL A 173 0.83 -7.86 17.94
CA VAL A 173 -0.54 -7.63 17.46
C VAL A 173 -0.97 -8.74 16.50
N SER A 174 -2.17 -9.29 16.74
CA SER A 174 -2.73 -10.35 15.89
C SER A 174 -3.23 -9.81 14.55
N TYR A 175 -3.24 -10.70 13.54
CA TYR A 175 -3.86 -10.44 12.23
C TYR A 175 -5.29 -9.90 12.38
N ALA A 176 -6.11 -10.58 13.18
CA ALA A 176 -7.52 -10.24 13.35
C ALA A 176 -7.69 -8.83 13.91
N ARG A 177 -6.87 -8.45 14.90
CA ARG A 177 -6.91 -7.12 15.51
C ARG A 177 -6.52 -6.04 14.50
N LEU A 178 -5.38 -6.16 13.82
CA LEU A 178 -4.96 -5.14 12.86
C LEU A 178 -5.92 -5.07 11.67
N SER A 179 -6.43 -6.21 11.18
CA SER A 179 -7.42 -6.22 10.10
C SER A 179 -8.75 -5.58 10.50
N SER A 180 -9.18 -5.73 11.75
CA SER A 180 -10.41 -5.09 12.26
C SER A 180 -10.21 -3.57 12.40
N ILE A 181 -9.10 -3.14 12.98
CA ILE A 181 -8.73 -1.71 13.06
C ILE A 181 -8.69 -1.10 11.66
N TRP A 182 -8.00 -1.76 10.72
CA TRP A 182 -7.87 -1.27 9.34
C TRP A 182 -9.22 -1.09 8.65
N ARG A 183 -10.12 -2.08 8.79
CA ARG A 183 -11.47 -1.99 8.23
C ARG A 183 -12.24 -0.79 8.80
N GLN A 184 -12.13 -0.54 10.10
CA GLN A 184 -12.83 0.55 10.74
C GLN A 184 -12.31 1.91 10.26
N VAL A 185 -10.99 2.14 10.33
CA VAL A 185 -10.41 3.45 9.96
C VAL A 185 -10.59 3.77 8.48
N THR A 186 -10.58 2.75 7.61
CA THR A 186 -10.80 2.97 6.17
C THR A 186 -12.27 3.22 5.84
N LEU A 187 -13.20 2.61 6.59
CA LEU A 187 -14.62 2.92 6.52
C LEU A 187 -14.89 4.38 6.94
N GLU A 188 -14.33 4.81 8.07
CA GLU A 188 -14.45 6.19 8.58
C GLU A 188 -13.80 7.24 7.66
N ALA A 189 -12.77 6.84 6.90
CA ALA A 189 -12.15 7.66 5.88
C ALA A 189 -12.94 7.72 4.56
N GLY A 190 -14.06 7.00 4.43
CA GLY A 190 -14.86 6.94 3.21
C GLY A 190 -14.28 6.08 2.10
N VAL A 191 -13.30 5.22 2.42
CA VAL A 191 -12.64 4.33 1.46
C VAL A 191 -12.53 2.90 2.03
N PRO A 192 -13.67 2.24 2.32
CA PRO A 192 -13.67 0.94 2.98
C PRO A 192 -12.85 -0.08 2.20
N MET A 193 -11.80 -0.59 2.83
CA MET A 193 -10.89 -1.53 2.16
C MET A 193 -10.25 -2.52 3.14
N THR A 194 -9.93 -3.69 2.61
CA THR A 194 -9.12 -4.72 3.29
C THR A 194 -7.63 -4.45 3.07
N PRO A 195 -6.73 -5.02 3.91
CA PRO A 195 -5.29 -4.94 3.67
C PRO A 195 -4.88 -5.49 2.29
N HIS A 196 -5.60 -6.49 1.75
CA HIS A 196 -5.33 -7.00 0.41
C HIS A 196 -5.72 -6.00 -0.69
N GLN A 197 -6.78 -5.22 -0.49
CA GLN A 197 -7.21 -4.18 -1.43
C GLN A 197 -6.21 -3.02 -1.52
N VAL A 198 -5.38 -2.75 -0.50
CA VAL A 198 -4.26 -1.79 -0.58
C VAL A 198 -3.32 -2.14 -1.74
N ARG A 199 -2.98 -3.43 -1.89
CA ARG A 199 -2.11 -3.93 -2.98
C ARG A 199 -2.75 -3.69 -4.34
N HIS A 200 -4.05 -3.96 -4.45
CA HIS A 200 -4.83 -3.69 -5.65
C HIS A 200 -4.91 -2.20 -5.99
N ALA A 201 -5.16 -1.35 -4.99
CA ALA A 201 -5.29 0.09 -5.14
C ALA A 201 -4.02 0.69 -5.73
N LEU A 202 -2.86 0.44 -5.11
CA LEU A 202 -1.58 0.98 -5.60
C LEU A 202 -1.22 0.42 -6.98
N ALA A 203 -1.36 -0.89 -7.20
CA ALA A 203 -1.08 -1.50 -8.50
C ALA A 203 -1.97 -0.92 -9.61
N THR A 204 -3.26 -0.72 -9.33
CA THR A 204 -4.22 -0.12 -10.27
C THR A 204 -3.89 1.34 -10.57
N LEU A 205 -3.51 2.15 -9.58
CA LEU A 205 -3.11 3.54 -9.80
C LEU A 205 -1.86 3.65 -10.68
N MET A 206 -0.85 2.82 -10.41
CA MET A 206 0.41 2.80 -11.18
C MET A 206 0.17 2.30 -12.60
N ALA A 207 -0.65 1.27 -12.77
CA ALA A 207 -0.90 0.65 -14.07
C ALA A 207 -1.67 1.53 -15.05
N ASN A 208 -2.38 2.55 -14.56
CA ASN A 208 -3.15 3.49 -15.38
C ASN A 208 -2.42 4.82 -15.60
N GLN A 209 -1.12 4.89 -15.31
CA GLN A 209 -0.27 6.00 -15.75
C GLN A 209 0.08 5.87 -17.24
N LYS A 210 0.42 6.99 -17.89
CA LYS A 210 0.70 7.06 -19.33
C LYS A 210 1.89 6.20 -19.77
N GLU A 211 2.89 6.07 -18.90
CA GLU A 211 4.12 5.28 -19.13
C GLU A 211 4.30 4.30 -17.97
N VAL A 212 3.56 3.19 -18.03
CA VAL A 212 3.65 2.14 -17.01
C VAL A 212 4.74 1.13 -17.35
N ASP A 213 5.65 0.92 -16.40
CA ASP A 213 6.52 -0.24 -16.36
C ASP A 213 5.99 -1.23 -15.31
N TYR A 214 5.53 -2.40 -15.77
CA TYR A 214 4.98 -3.42 -14.89
C TYR A 214 6.05 -4.11 -14.04
N SER A 215 7.33 -4.06 -14.44
CA SER A 215 8.44 -4.58 -13.64
C SER A 215 8.57 -3.81 -12.32
N ILE A 216 8.33 -2.50 -12.34
CA ILE A 216 8.31 -1.64 -11.14
C ILE A 216 7.14 -2.02 -10.23
N ILE A 217 5.95 -2.26 -10.79
CA ILE A 217 4.78 -2.69 -10.02
C ILE A 217 5.02 -4.08 -9.41
N ALA A 218 5.57 -5.01 -10.18
CA ALA A 218 5.94 -6.34 -9.74
C ALA A 218 6.94 -6.31 -8.59
N ALA A 219 7.99 -5.48 -8.70
CA ALA A 219 8.96 -5.27 -7.63
C ALA A 219 8.30 -4.68 -6.37
N LEU A 220 7.44 -3.67 -6.51
CA LEU A 220 6.74 -3.06 -5.38
C LEU A 220 5.84 -4.07 -4.63
N LEU A 221 5.16 -4.95 -5.37
CA LEU A 221 4.28 -5.95 -4.78
C LEU A 221 5.03 -7.18 -4.27
N GLY A 222 6.27 -7.41 -4.73
CA GLY A 222 7.01 -8.63 -4.51
C GLY A 222 6.36 -9.84 -5.18
N ASP A 223 6.05 -9.69 -6.46
CA ASP A 223 5.41 -10.70 -7.30
C ASP A 223 5.99 -10.65 -8.72
N THR A 224 5.51 -11.52 -9.61
CA THR A 224 5.90 -11.48 -11.03
C THR A 224 4.99 -10.55 -11.82
N GLU A 225 5.47 -10.00 -12.95
CA GLU A 225 4.63 -9.20 -13.85
C GLU A 225 3.37 -9.94 -14.30
N ALA A 226 3.51 -11.23 -14.63
CA ALA A 226 2.40 -12.08 -15.01
C ALA A 226 1.34 -12.15 -13.90
N THR A 227 1.77 -12.33 -12.63
CA THR A 227 0.84 -12.35 -11.50
C THR A 227 0.20 -10.98 -11.26
N VAL A 228 0.95 -9.89 -11.40
CA VAL A 228 0.44 -8.52 -11.25
C VAL A 228 -0.66 -8.22 -12.26
N ARG A 229 -0.38 -8.43 -13.56
CA ARG A 229 -1.34 -8.21 -14.65
C ARG A 229 -2.60 -9.03 -14.45
N LYS A 230 -2.45 -10.28 -14.02
CA LYS A 230 -3.57 -11.21 -13.85
C LYS A 230 -4.42 -10.91 -12.61
N ASN A 231 -3.79 -10.63 -11.47
CA ASN A 231 -4.46 -10.73 -10.18
C ASN A 231 -4.61 -9.42 -9.43
N TYR A 232 -3.82 -8.38 -9.72
CA TYR A 232 -3.75 -7.18 -8.89
C TYR A 232 -4.24 -5.91 -9.58
N VAL A 233 -4.08 -5.83 -10.89
CA VAL A 233 -4.32 -4.60 -11.65
C VAL A 233 -5.70 -4.60 -12.31
N PHE A 234 -6.41 -3.49 -12.17
CA PHE A 234 -7.45 -3.09 -13.12
C PHE A 234 -6.86 -2.10 -14.13
N VAL A 235 -7.04 -2.34 -15.42
CA VAL A 235 -6.65 -1.40 -16.49
C VAL A 235 -7.92 -0.83 -17.09
N ASP A 236 -8.02 0.50 -17.12
CA ASP A 236 -9.12 1.20 -17.77
C ASP A 236 -8.99 1.13 -19.29
N GLN A 237 -9.52 0.05 -19.85
CA GLN A 237 -9.51 -0.20 -21.29
C GLN A 237 -10.30 0.87 -22.05
N ALA A 238 -11.36 1.44 -21.48
CA ALA A 238 -12.15 2.48 -22.13
C ALA A 238 -11.32 3.76 -22.32
N ARG A 239 -10.54 4.15 -21.31
CA ARG A 239 -9.56 5.23 -21.42
C ARG A 239 -8.51 4.94 -22.50
N LEU A 240 -7.93 3.73 -22.51
CA LEU A 240 -6.93 3.34 -23.52
C LEU A 240 -7.50 3.35 -24.95
N HIS A 241 -8.74 2.88 -25.14
CA HIS A 241 -9.44 2.97 -26.42
C HIS A 241 -9.60 4.43 -26.87
N THR A 242 -9.99 5.32 -25.95
CA THR A 242 -10.13 6.76 -26.23
C THR A 242 -8.79 7.39 -26.62
N GLU A 243 -7.71 7.02 -25.95
CA GLU A 243 -6.35 7.48 -26.28
C GLU A 243 -5.88 6.96 -27.65
N GLY A 244 -6.14 5.68 -27.95
CA GLY A 244 -5.85 5.09 -29.26
C GLY A 244 -6.61 5.78 -30.39
N GLN A 245 -7.89 6.10 -30.18
CA GLN A 245 -8.69 6.87 -31.15
C GLN A 245 -8.12 8.28 -31.39
N LYS A 246 -7.71 8.99 -30.32
CA LYS A 246 -7.07 10.31 -30.45
C LYS A 246 -5.76 10.23 -31.22
N MET A 247 -4.94 9.21 -30.97
CA MET A 247 -3.68 8.98 -31.67
C MET A 247 -3.92 8.69 -33.16
N LEU A 248 -4.90 7.83 -33.47
CA LEU A 248 -5.27 7.52 -34.86
C LEU A 248 -5.74 8.78 -35.60
N ALA A 249 -6.58 9.61 -34.97
CA ALA A 249 -7.04 10.86 -35.55
C ALA A 249 -5.88 11.84 -35.85
N GLN A 250 -4.87 11.92 -34.98
CA GLN A 250 -3.67 12.73 -35.22
C GLN A 250 -2.85 12.22 -36.42
N ILE A 251 -2.64 10.90 -36.50
CA ILE A 251 -1.93 10.26 -37.62
C ILE A 251 -2.66 10.53 -38.93
N GLN A 252 -3.98 10.32 -38.95
CA GLN A 252 -4.83 10.59 -40.11
C GLN A 252 -4.73 12.06 -40.54
N GLY A 253 -4.83 12.99 -39.59
CA GLY A 253 -4.68 14.43 -39.87
C GLY A 253 -3.33 14.76 -40.50
N HIS A 254 -2.23 14.24 -39.96
CA HIS A 254 -0.90 14.49 -40.50
C HIS A 254 -0.68 13.90 -41.90
N LEU A 255 -1.19 12.68 -42.16
CA LEU A 255 -1.04 12.02 -43.46
C LEU A 255 -1.89 12.70 -44.54
N LEU A 256 -3.14 13.06 -44.23
CA LEU A 256 -4.04 13.69 -45.18
C LEU A 256 -3.61 15.12 -45.54
N MET A 257 -3.00 15.86 -44.60
CA MET A 257 -2.46 17.21 -44.89
C MET A 257 -1.18 17.17 -45.73
N LYS A 258 -0.37 16.11 -45.64
CA LYS A 258 0.83 15.92 -46.48
C LYS A 258 0.53 15.40 -47.88
N GLY A 259 -0.59 14.69 -48.07
CA GLY A 259 -1.04 14.22 -49.38
C GLY A 259 -1.81 15.27 -50.19
N ALA A 260 -2.10 16.44 -49.60
CA ALA A 260 -2.83 17.54 -50.22
C ALA A 260 -1.92 18.72 -50.62
N ALA A 261 -0.60 18.58 -50.47
CA ALA A 261 0.43 19.53 -50.91
C ALA A 261 1.26 18.92 -52.05
#